data_AF-A0AAF0J4I4-F1
#
_entry.id   AF-A0AAF0J4I4-F1
#
_cell.length_a   1.000
_cell.length_b   1.000
_cell.length_c   1.000
_cell.angle_alpha   90.00
_cell.angle_beta   90.00
_cell.angle_gamma   90.00
#
_symmetry.space_group_name_H-M   'P 1'
#
loop_
_entity.id
_entity.type
_entity.pdbx_description
1 polymer ?
#
loop_
_entity_poly.entity_id
_entity_poly.type
_entity_poly.pdbx_seq_one_letter_code
_entity_poly.pdbx_strand_id
1 'polypeptide(L)'
;MSPDAADSRADRLRDFYGLHAPQEEQQGQQHDESIAHHAPAAAETTQRAPQLTFAELAATRPLSEIVRLATSLSDEIRELNGDLQSLVYNHHQELVAVAETVGQMRAGIDELNESRNSLGSSFAAIEELRGSLDAIPERSQSDTEWSDVYPVVALPATLAELAEKKKGEELESTWHTFRPVLEAWDASGVRGASDILNSCRTVIDTSA
;
A
#
# COMPACT_ATOMS: atom_id res chain seq x y z
N MET A 1 54.68 1.81 -8.13
CA MET A 1 53.40 1.75 -8.87
C MET A 1 52.28 1.89 -7.85
N SER A 2 51.67 3.06 -7.82
CA SER A 2 50.39 3.40 -7.18
C SER A 2 49.71 4.35 -8.18
N PRO A 3 48.38 4.32 -8.36
CA PRO A 3 47.46 4.82 -7.31
C PRO A 3 46.08 4.15 -7.28
N ASP A 4 45.52 3.84 -6.11
CA ASP A 4 44.09 3.49 -5.98
C ASP A 4 43.58 3.74 -4.55
N ALA A 5 43.37 5.01 -4.18
CA ALA A 5 42.82 5.39 -2.88
C ALA A 5 42.03 6.72 -2.92
N ALA A 6 41.66 7.20 -4.10
CA ALA A 6 41.01 8.50 -4.29
C ALA A 6 39.48 8.42 -4.53
N ASP A 7 38.91 7.22 -4.70
CA ASP A 7 37.47 7.06 -4.99
C ASP A 7 36.55 7.08 -3.75
N SER A 8 37.05 7.23 -2.52
CA SER A 8 36.23 6.87 -1.34
C SER A 8 35.59 8.03 -0.54
N ARG A 9 35.67 9.28 -0.99
CA ARG A 9 35.03 10.41 -0.25
C ARG A 9 34.04 11.22 -1.07
N ALA A 10 34.34 11.45 -2.35
CA ALA A 10 33.42 12.14 -3.24
C ALA A 10 32.16 11.31 -3.48
N ASP A 11 32.30 9.99 -3.71
CA ASP A 11 31.16 9.11 -3.95
C ASP A 11 30.27 8.93 -2.71
N ARG A 12 30.86 8.79 -1.52
CA ARG A 12 30.07 8.72 -0.27
C ARG A 12 29.25 9.98 -0.01
N LEU A 13 29.77 11.15 -0.40
CA LEU A 13 29.02 12.40 -0.31
C LEU A 13 27.91 12.44 -1.36
N ARG A 14 28.17 11.94 -2.58
CA ARG A 14 27.14 11.85 -3.63
C ARG A 14 26.01 10.91 -3.24
N ASP A 15 26.32 9.76 -2.66
CA ASP A 15 25.33 8.80 -2.14
C ASP A 15 24.51 9.40 -0.99
N PHE A 16 25.16 10.15 -0.08
CA PHE A 16 24.49 10.81 1.03
C PHE A 16 23.47 11.87 0.57
N TYR A 17 23.76 12.56 -0.54
CA TYR A 17 22.87 13.57 -1.13
C TYR A 17 21.98 13.02 -2.26
N GLY A 18 22.01 11.70 -2.54
CA GLY A 18 21.20 11.06 -3.59
C GLY A 18 21.53 11.53 -5.01
N LEU A 19 22.72 12.08 -5.24
CA LEU A 19 23.16 12.62 -6.52
C LEU A 19 23.83 11.52 -7.36
N HIS A 20 23.08 10.48 -7.73
CA HIS A 20 23.55 9.59 -8.78
C HIS A 20 23.41 10.30 -10.13
N ALA A 21 24.52 10.48 -10.83
CA ALA A 21 24.48 10.90 -12.22
C ALA A 21 23.77 9.80 -13.03
N PRO A 22 22.71 10.11 -13.80
CA PRO A 22 22.10 9.14 -14.68
C PRO A 22 23.14 8.75 -15.74
N GLN A 23 23.49 7.47 -15.79
CA GLN A 23 24.22 6.90 -16.92
C GLN A 23 23.40 7.14 -18.19
N GLU A 24 24.11 7.52 -19.25
CA GLU A 24 23.59 7.76 -20.59
C GLU A 24 22.79 6.56 -21.10
N GLU A 25 21.46 6.64 -21.07
CA GLU A 25 20.59 5.89 -21.95
C GLU A 25 19.72 6.86 -22.75
N GLN A 26 19.96 6.88 -24.06
CA GLN A 26 19.16 7.59 -25.04
C GLN A 26 17.80 6.88 -25.19
N GLN A 27 16.69 7.57 -24.88
CA GLN A 27 15.50 7.77 -25.75
C GLN A 27 14.29 8.28 -24.94
N GLY A 28 13.62 9.33 -25.45
CA GLY A 28 12.19 9.54 -25.24
C GLY A 28 11.75 10.72 -24.35
N GLN A 29 11.80 11.93 -24.92
CA GLN A 29 10.79 13.00 -24.83
C GLN A 29 10.08 13.35 -23.50
N GLN A 30 10.41 14.57 -23.03
CA GLN A 30 9.52 15.69 -22.69
C GLN A 30 8.54 15.53 -21.52
N HIS A 31 8.81 16.23 -20.42
CA HIS A 31 7.90 17.10 -19.63
C HIS A 31 8.80 17.90 -18.65
N ASP A 32 9.17 19.14 -19.00
CA ASP A 32 8.58 20.40 -18.48
C ASP A 32 8.99 20.66 -17.01
N GLU A 33 10.18 21.19 -16.73
CA GLU A 33 10.57 22.62 -16.77
C GLU A 33 9.85 23.49 -15.72
N SER A 34 10.23 23.38 -14.44
CA SER A 34 10.11 24.50 -13.46
C SER A 34 10.89 24.27 -12.16
N ILE A 35 12.21 24.07 -12.22
CA ILE A 35 13.11 24.40 -11.08
C ILE A 35 14.38 25.03 -11.67
N ALA A 36 14.20 26.19 -12.30
CA ALA A 36 15.29 27.00 -12.82
C ALA A 36 15.08 28.47 -12.47
N HIS A 37 14.76 28.77 -11.21
CA HIS A 37 14.87 30.13 -10.68
C HIS A 37 15.56 30.07 -9.33
N HIS A 38 16.64 30.86 -9.21
CA HIS A 38 17.58 30.99 -8.07
C HIS A 38 18.83 30.12 -8.09
N ALA A 39 19.43 29.93 -9.27
CA ALA A 39 20.89 30.03 -9.31
C ALA A 39 21.22 31.52 -9.16
N PRO A 40 21.89 31.99 -8.09
CA PRO A 40 22.38 33.36 -8.09
C PRO A 40 23.32 33.46 -9.27
N ALA A 41 22.95 34.33 -10.21
CA ALA A 41 23.80 34.73 -11.31
C ALA A 41 25.20 34.97 -10.75
N ALA A 42 26.17 34.40 -11.46
CA ALA A 42 27.61 34.53 -11.23
C ALA A 42 27.93 35.78 -10.43
N ALA A 43 28.53 35.58 -9.26
CA ALA A 43 29.10 36.63 -8.45
C ALA A 43 29.85 37.61 -9.36
N GLU A 44 29.23 38.75 -9.63
CA GLU A 44 29.96 39.98 -9.88
C GLU A 44 30.74 40.21 -8.60
N THR A 45 31.94 39.59 -8.52
CA THR A 45 32.95 40.04 -7.59
C THR A 45 33.15 41.49 -8.00
N THR A 46 32.55 42.41 -7.25
CA THR A 46 32.71 43.83 -7.46
C THR A 46 34.21 44.04 -7.52
N GLN A 47 34.72 44.39 -8.70
CA GLN A 47 36.10 44.81 -8.86
C GLN A 47 36.29 45.93 -7.85
N ARG A 48 36.92 45.61 -6.72
CA ARG A 48 37.17 46.60 -5.69
C ARG A 48 38.21 47.53 -6.26
N ALA A 49 37.76 48.69 -6.74
CA ALA A 49 38.64 49.73 -7.21
C ALA A 49 39.73 49.98 -6.14
N PRO A 50 40.98 50.28 -6.54
CA PRO A 50 42.03 50.62 -5.60
C PRO A 50 41.57 51.82 -4.78
N GLN A 51 41.23 51.58 -3.52
CA GLN A 51 40.82 52.62 -2.59
C GLN A 51 42.03 53.54 -2.40
N LEU A 52 41.91 54.83 -2.73
CA LEU A 52 42.95 55.81 -2.40
C LEU A 52 43.28 55.66 -0.92
N THR A 53 44.57 55.63 -0.60
CA THR A 53 44.96 55.51 0.81
C THR A 53 44.51 56.75 1.57
N PHE A 54 44.10 56.60 2.83
CA PHE A 54 43.64 57.74 3.66
C PHE A 54 44.67 58.89 3.67
N ALA A 55 45.96 58.56 3.58
CA ALA A 55 47.06 59.52 3.49
C ALA A 55 47.00 60.39 2.21
N GLU A 56 46.67 59.80 1.05
CA GLU A 56 46.51 60.56 -0.21
C GLU A 56 45.25 61.42 -0.21
N LEU A 57 44.16 60.92 0.41
CA LEU A 57 42.91 61.68 0.57
C LEU A 57 43.10 62.89 1.51
N ALA A 58 43.85 62.71 2.60
CA ALA A 58 44.18 63.79 3.53
C ALA A 58 45.13 64.83 2.93
N ALA A 59 45.97 64.44 1.96
CA ALA A 59 46.86 65.34 1.25
C ALA A 59 46.15 66.15 0.13
N THR A 60 45.07 65.62 -0.44
CA THR A 60 44.41 66.21 -1.62
C THR A 60 43.12 66.97 -1.32
N ARG A 61 42.45 66.70 -0.20
CA ARG A 61 41.16 67.32 0.16
C ARG A 61 41.16 68.05 1.50
N PRO A 62 40.38 69.14 1.64
CA PRO A 62 40.22 69.83 2.91
C PRO A 62 39.43 68.97 3.92
N LEU A 63 39.75 69.13 5.21
CA LEU A 63 39.16 68.35 6.31
C LEU A 63 37.63 68.35 6.32
N SER A 64 36.99 69.46 5.96
CA SER A 64 35.53 69.60 5.91
C SER A 64 34.86 68.67 4.90
N GLU A 65 35.50 68.41 3.76
CA GLU A 65 35.00 67.45 2.76
C GLU A 65 35.18 66.01 3.22
N ILE A 66 36.30 65.70 3.87
CA ILE A 66 36.57 64.37 4.41
C ILE A 66 35.55 64.01 5.48
N VAL A 67 35.23 64.94 6.39
CA VAL A 67 34.22 64.73 7.43
C VAL A 67 32.84 64.52 6.82
N ARG A 68 32.44 65.31 5.82
CA ARG A 68 31.15 65.14 5.13
C ARG A 68 31.04 63.80 4.40
N LEU A 69 32.12 63.38 3.75
CA LEU A 69 32.18 62.08 3.08
C LEU A 69 32.09 60.95 4.12
N ALA A 70 32.82 61.06 5.23
CA ALA A 70 32.76 60.09 6.32
C ALA A 70 31.36 59.98 6.95
N THR A 71 30.65 61.10 7.13
CA THR A 71 29.26 61.07 7.62
C THR A 71 28.33 60.42 6.60
N SER A 72 28.43 60.79 5.31
CA SER A 72 27.62 60.20 4.24
C SER A 72 27.84 58.69 4.12
N LEU A 73 29.10 58.26 4.18
CA LEU A 73 29.47 56.85 4.08
C LEU A 73 29.06 56.09 5.35
N SER A 74 29.08 56.74 6.51
CA SER A 74 28.53 56.15 7.74
C SER A 74 27.00 55.97 7.68
N ASP A 75 26.28 56.87 7.01
CA ASP A 75 24.84 56.74 6.79
C ASP A 75 24.54 55.62 5.79
N GLU A 76 25.29 55.55 4.68
CA GLU A 76 25.20 54.47 3.69
C GLU A 76 25.53 53.09 4.29
N ILE A 77 26.54 52.99 5.16
CA ILE A 77 26.85 51.75 5.90
C ILE A 77 25.66 51.35 6.79
N ARG A 78 25.00 52.31 7.44
CA ARG A 78 23.85 52.01 8.31
C ARG A 78 22.64 51.56 7.50
N GLU A 79 22.37 52.20 6.37
CA GLU A 79 21.33 51.82 5.43
C GLU A 79 21.58 50.40 4.89
N LEU A 80 22.78 50.13 4.37
CA LEU A 80 23.17 48.80 3.89
C LEU A 80 23.09 47.73 4.98
N ASN A 81 23.44 48.06 6.22
CA ASN A 81 23.28 47.14 7.34
C ASN A 81 21.80 46.88 7.67
N GLY A 82 20.93 47.89 7.53
CA GLY A 82 19.48 47.73 7.64
C GLY A 82 18.93 46.80 6.56
N ASP A 83 19.35 46.99 5.31
CA ASP A 83 18.96 46.13 4.18
C ASP A 83 19.44 44.70 4.36
N LEU A 84 20.69 44.51 4.82
CA LEU A 84 21.24 43.18 5.08
C LEU A 84 20.48 42.47 6.21
N GLN A 85 20.17 43.17 7.30
CA GLN A 85 19.37 42.60 8.37
C GLN A 85 17.96 42.25 7.91
N SER A 86 17.33 43.10 7.10
CA SER A 86 16.02 42.85 6.49
C SER A 86 16.04 41.62 5.58
N LEU A 87 17.05 41.51 4.71
CA LEU A 87 17.22 40.38 3.80
C LEU A 87 17.46 39.06 4.55
N VAL A 88 18.38 39.07 5.53
CA VAL A 88 18.68 37.89 6.34
C VAL A 88 17.44 37.46 7.11
N TYR A 89 16.69 38.40 7.69
CA TYR A 89 15.48 38.08 8.41
C TYR A 89 14.40 37.50 7.48
N ASN A 90 14.14 38.13 6.34
CA ASN A 90 13.16 37.63 5.38
C ASN A 90 13.54 36.22 4.90
N HIS A 91 14.79 36.04 4.48
CA HIS A 91 15.24 34.75 3.98
C HIS A 91 15.23 33.66 5.07
N HIS A 92 15.61 33.99 6.30
CA HIS A 92 15.54 33.02 7.40
C HIS A 92 14.09 32.62 7.70
N GLN A 93 13.15 33.57 7.70
CA GLN A 93 11.74 33.26 7.91
C GLN A 93 11.17 32.42 6.76
N GLU A 94 11.53 32.72 5.52
CA GLU A 94 11.16 31.90 4.35
C GLU A 94 11.73 30.48 4.46
N LEU A 95 13.01 30.33 4.81
CA LEU A 95 13.64 29.02 5.01
C LEU A 95 12.96 28.22 6.13
N VAL A 96 12.59 28.87 7.24
CA VAL A 96 11.86 28.24 8.33
C VAL A 96 10.47 27.79 7.87
N ALA A 97 9.74 28.63 7.13
CA ALA A 97 8.42 28.29 6.60
C ALA A 97 8.47 27.12 5.60
N VAL A 98 9.49 27.10 4.72
CA VAL A 98 9.73 25.98 3.81
C VAL A 98 10.08 24.71 4.59
N ALA A 99 10.95 24.81 5.59
CA ALA A 99 11.31 23.66 6.43
C ALA A 99 10.10 23.09 7.19
N GLU A 100 9.20 23.95 7.70
CA GLU A 100 7.95 23.53 8.33
C GLU A 100 7.03 22.81 7.34
N THR A 101 6.89 23.36 6.13
CA THR A 101 6.10 22.74 5.06
C THR A 101 6.65 21.36 4.66
N VAL A 102 7.97 21.24 4.51
CA VAL A 102 8.64 19.94 4.25
C VAL A 102 8.42 18.97 5.41
N GLY A 103 8.43 19.46 6.65
CA GLY A 103 8.08 18.67 7.84
C GLY A 103 6.65 18.12 7.78
N GLN A 104 5.68 18.97 7.44
CA GLN A 104 4.27 18.56 7.26
C GLN A 104 4.11 17.55 6.13
N MET A 105 4.76 17.78 4.99
CA MET A 105 4.76 16.82 3.87
C MET A 105 5.35 15.47 4.28
N ARG A 106 6.44 15.46 5.04
CA ARG A 106 7.06 14.22 5.53
C ARG A 106 6.15 13.47 6.49
N ALA A 107 5.51 14.16 7.44
CA ALA A 107 4.54 13.54 8.34
C ALA A 107 3.38 12.90 7.57
N GLY A 108 2.86 13.58 6.54
CA GLY A 108 1.84 13.02 5.66
C GLY A 108 2.31 11.79 4.86
N ILE A 109 3.57 11.78 4.41
CA ILE A 109 4.17 10.60 3.76
C ILE A 109 4.30 9.43 4.73
N ASP A 110 4.69 9.69 5.98
CA ASP A 110 4.82 8.65 7.01
C ASP A 110 3.45 8.03 7.35
N GLU A 111 2.40 8.84 7.48
CA GLU A 111 1.01 8.36 7.65
C GLU A 111 0.54 7.52 6.45
N LEU A 112 0.82 8.00 5.23
CA LEU A 112 0.49 7.25 4.03
C LEU A 112 1.24 5.91 3.97
N ASN A 113 2.50 5.87 4.43
CA ASN A 113 3.28 4.64 4.48
C ASN A 113 2.71 3.63 5.50
N GLU A 114 2.23 4.11 6.65
CA GLU A 114 1.49 3.26 7.60
C GLU A 114 0.23 2.68 6.97
N SER A 115 -0.57 3.50 6.27
CA SER A 115 -1.76 3.03 5.54
C SER A 115 -1.41 1.98 4.47
N ARG A 116 -0.29 2.16 3.75
CA ARG A 116 0.22 1.22 2.75
C ARG A 116 0.63 -0.10 3.38
N ASN A 117 1.30 -0.07 4.53
CA ASN A 117 1.68 -1.28 5.26
C ASN A 117 0.45 -2.05 5.78
N SER A 118 -0.55 -1.33 6.27
CA SER A 118 -1.84 -1.91 6.68
C SER A 118 -2.54 -2.60 5.50
N LEU A 119 -2.61 -1.93 4.34
CA LEU A 119 -3.16 -2.51 3.11
C LEU A 119 -2.34 -3.72 2.64
N GLY A 120 -1.02 -3.66 2.73
CA GLY A 120 -0.14 -4.79 2.41
C GLY A 120 -0.40 -6.02 3.30
N SER A 121 -0.61 -5.80 4.60
CA SER A 121 -0.98 -6.85 5.55
C SER A 121 -2.35 -7.45 5.23
N SER A 122 -3.35 -6.63 4.88
CA SER A 122 -4.67 -7.14 4.50
C SER A 122 -4.64 -7.94 3.19
N PHE A 123 -3.85 -7.51 2.19
CA PHE A 123 -3.63 -8.29 0.97
C PHE A 123 -2.93 -9.62 1.25
N ALA A 124 -1.92 -9.63 2.13
CA ALA A 124 -1.26 -10.87 2.55
C ALA A 124 -2.24 -11.83 3.23
N ALA A 125 -3.12 -11.32 4.10
CA ALA A 125 -4.17 -12.13 4.74
C ALA A 125 -5.19 -12.67 3.72
N ILE A 126 -5.54 -11.90 2.69
CA ILE A 126 -6.41 -12.36 1.59
C ILE A 126 -5.74 -13.49 0.80
N GLU A 127 -4.45 -13.37 0.50
CA GLU A 127 -3.72 -14.43 -0.22
C GLU A 127 -3.57 -15.70 0.61
N GLU A 128 -3.35 -15.57 1.92
CA GLU A 128 -3.38 -16.72 2.85
C GLU A 128 -4.75 -17.40 2.86
N LEU A 129 -5.84 -16.62 2.93
CA LEU A 129 -7.19 -17.15 2.90
C LEU A 129 -7.50 -17.85 1.56
N ARG A 130 -7.02 -17.27 0.45
CA ARG A 130 -7.15 -17.87 -0.89
C ARG A 130 -6.39 -19.19 -0.98
N GLY A 131 -5.15 -19.24 -0.48
CA GLY A 131 -4.37 -20.47 -0.40
C GLY A 131 -5.05 -21.53 0.48
N SER A 132 -5.69 -21.13 1.58
CA SER A 132 -6.51 -22.01 2.42
C SER A 132 -7.74 -22.55 1.67
N LEU A 133 -8.40 -21.70 0.87
CA LEU A 133 -9.55 -22.10 0.05
C LEU A 133 -9.17 -23.09 -1.05
N ASP A 134 -8.05 -22.87 -1.75
CA ASP A 134 -7.50 -23.82 -2.73
C ASP A 134 -7.02 -25.13 -2.08
N ALA A 135 -6.63 -25.09 -0.80
CA ALA A 135 -6.26 -26.27 -0.02
C ALA A 135 -7.46 -27.05 0.54
N ILE A 136 -8.68 -26.50 0.48
CA ILE A 136 -9.89 -27.30 0.68
C ILE A 136 -9.97 -28.21 -0.54
N PRO A 137 -9.79 -29.54 -0.41
CA PRO A 137 -10.00 -30.42 -1.54
C PRO A 137 -11.41 -30.16 -2.03
N GLU A 138 -11.56 -29.75 -3.29
CA GLU A 138 -12.86 -29.75 -3.95
C GLU A 138 -13.48 -31.08 -3.58
N ARG A 139 -14.57 -31.03 -2.83
CA ARG A 139 -15.35 -32.21 -2.49
C ARG A 139 -15.81 -32.70 -3.83
N SER A 140 -15.05 -33.63 -4.42
CA SER A 140 -15.41 -34.32 -5.64
C SER A 140 -16.84 -34.73 -5.39
N GLN A 141 -17.76 -34.08 -6.08
CA GLN A 141 -19.10 -34.59 -6.25
C GLN A 141 -18.83 -35.94 -6.88
N SER A 142 -18.73 -36.97 -6.04
CA SER A 142 -18.93 -38.32 -6.51
C SER A 142 -20.30 -38.22 -7.16
N ASP A 143 -20.32 -38.36 -8.48
CA ASP A 143 -21.52 -38.60 -9.27
C ASP A 143 -22.18 -39.89 -8.75
N THR A 144 -22.66 -39.88 -7.52
CA THR A 144 -23.80 -40.69 -7.14
C THR A 144 -24.95 -40.04 -7.88
N GLU A 145 -25.24 -40.57 -9.06
CA GLU A 145 -26.44 -40.25 -9.81
C GLU A 145 -27.61 -40.33 -8.83
N TRP A 146 -28.25 -39.19 -8.55
CA TRP A 146 -29.41 -39.07 -7.64
C TRP A 146 -30.57 -40.03 -8.01
N SER A 147 -30.50 -40.63 -9.20
CA SER A 147 -31.36 -41.70 -9.70
C SER A 147 -31.39 -42.91 -8.76
N ASP A 148 -30.27 -43.31 -8.16
CA ASP A 148 -30.21 -44.51 -7.30
C ASP A 148 -30.81 -44.27 -5.90
N VAL A 149 -30.85 -43.01 -5.47
CA VAL A 149 -31.33 -42.59 -4.15
C VAL A 149 -32.85 -42.35 -4.16
N TYR A 150 -33.40 -41.93 -5.30
CA TYR A 150 -34.83 -41.64 -5.46
C TYR A 150 -35.77 -42.79 -5.06
N PRO A 151 -35.57 -44.06 -5.49
CA PRO A 151 -36.48 -45.15 -5.13
C PRO A 151 -36.49 -45.44 -3.62
N VAL A 152 -35.39 -45.19 -2.91
CA VAL A 152 -35.29 -45.41 -1.46
C VAL A 152 -36.05 -44.33 -0.68
N VAL A 153 -36.04 -43.09 -1.16
CA VAL A 153 -36.75 -41.96 -0.53
C VAL A 153 -38.26 -42.03 -0.81
N ALA A 154 -38.65 -42.52 -1.99
CA ALA A 154 -40.06 -42.69 -2.36
C ALA A 154 -40.73 -43.93 -1.72
N LEU A 155 -39.95 -44.80 -1.06
CA LEU A 155 -40.42 -46.07 -0.48
C LEU A 155 -41.68 -45.92 0.42
N PRO A 156 -41.73 -44.98 1.38
CA PRO A 156 -42.89 -44.86 2.28
C PRO A 156 -44.20 -44.57 1.53
N ALA A 157 -44.13 -43.76 0.47
CA ALA A 157 -45.30 -43.42 -0.34
C ALA A 157 -45.76 -44.63 -1.19
N THR A 158 -44.81 -45.37 -1.77
CA THR A 158 -45.12 -46.58 -2.56
C THR A 158 -45.70 -47.70 -1.69
N LEU A 159 -45.20 -47.89 -0.46
CA LEU A 159 -45.73 -48.87 0.49
C LEU A 159 -47.14 -48.48 0.95
N ALA A 160 -47.40 -47.19 1.20
CA ALA A 160 -48.74 -46.72 1.56
C ALA A 160 -49.76 -46.97 0.44
N GLU A 161 -49.37 -46.75 -0.82
CA GLU A 161 -50.23 -47.02 -1.99
C GLU A 161 -50.51 -48.53 -2.16
N LEU A 162 -49.50 -49.37 -1.94
CA LEU A 162 -49.65 -50.84 -2.01
C LEU A 162 -50.51 -51.40 -0.87
N ALA A 163 -50.40 -50.79 0.34
CA ALA A 163 -51.26 -51.10 1.48
C ALA A 163 -52.73 -50.73 1.19
N GLU A 164 -52.98 -49.56 0.60
CA GLU A 164 -54.33 -49.12 0.20
C GLU A 164 -54.94 -50.03 -0.88
N LYS A 165 -54.12 -50.49 -1.83
CA LYS A 165 -54.52 -51.42 -2.91
C LYS A 165 -54.67 -52.88 -2.45
N LYS A 166 -54.44 -53.20 -1.17
CA LYS A 166 -54.50 -54.56 -0.57
C LYS A 166 -53.63 -55.60 -1.27
N LYS A 167 -52.51 -55.17 -1.86
CA LYS A 167 -51.56 -56.06 -2.53
C LYS A 167 -50.44 -56.49 -1.58
N GLY A 168 -50.78 -57.34 -0.61
CA GLY A 168 -49.86 -57.75 0.47
C GLY A 168 -48.59 -58.47 -0.01
N GLU A 169 -48.65 -59.25 -1.09
CA GLU A 169 -47.49 -59.99 -1.62
C GLU A 169 -46.45 -59.07 -2.29
N GLU A 170 -46.90 -58.06 -3.05
CA GLU A 170 -46.03 -57.04 -3.66
C GLU A 170 -45.45 -56.08 -2.60
N LEU A 171 -46.21 -55.79 -1.53
CA LEU A 171 -45.80 -54.97 -0.40
C LEU A 171 -44.62 -55.59 0.36
N GLU A 172 -44.73 -56.85 0.78
CA GLU A 172 -43.66 -57.52 1.52
C GLU A 172 -42.40 -57.72 0.65
N SER A 173 -42.57 -58.03 -0.63
CA SER A 173 -41.44 -58.19 -1.57
C SER A 173 -40.63 -56.90 -1.77
N THR A 174 -41.33 -55.76 -1.94
CA THR A 174 -40.68 -54.45 -2.08
C THR A 174 -40.01 -54.02 -0.77
N TRP A 175 -40.66 -54.24 0.37
CA TRP A 175 -40.08 -53.98 1.68
C TRP A 175 -38.80 -54.80 1.94
N HIS A 176 -38.83 -56.12 1.69
CA HIS A 176 -37.67 -56.99 1.88
C HIS A 176 -36.47 -56.59 1.02
N THR A 177 -36.70 -56.03 -0.18
CA THR A 177 -35.64 -55.59 -1.09
C THR A 177 -34.92 -54.34 -0.57
N PHE A 178 -35.65 -53.36 -0.04
CA PHE A 178 -35.08 -52.06 0.37
C PHE A 178 -34.72 -51.97 1.86
N ARG A 179 -35.27 -52.84 2.71
CA ARG A 179 -34.96 -52.92 4.14
C ARG A 179 -33.46 -53.00 4.47
N PRO A 180 -32.63 -53.88 3.87
CA PRO A 180 -31.22 -53.98 4.23
C PRO A 180 -30.42 -52.71 3.86
N VAL A 181 -30.86 -51.99 2.82
CA VAL A 181 -30.24 -50.72 2.40
C VAL A 181 -30.54 -49.62 3.41
N LEU A 182 -31.79 -49.53 3.88
CA LEU A 182 -32.17 -48.57 4.92
C LEU A 182 -31.50 -48.85 6.27
N GLU A 183 -31.36 -50.12 6.66
CA GLU A 183 -30.63 -50.52 7.88
C GLU A 183 -29.12 -50.18 7.76
N ALA A 184 -28.53 -50.35 6.57
CA ALA A 184 -27.15 -49.94 6.32
C ALA A 184 -26.98 -48.40 6.36
N TRP A 185 -27.97 -47.64 5.89
CA TRP A 185 -27.96 -46.17 5.94
C TRP A 185 -28.13 -45.62 7.35
N ASP A 186 -28.97 -46.27 8.16
CA ASP A 186 -29.12 -45.96 9.59
C ASP A 186 -27.83 -46.25 10.36
N ALA A 187 -27.21 -47.41 10.12
CA ALA A 187 -25.91 -47.77 10.71
C ALA A 187 -24.78 -46.83 10.28
N SER A 188 -24.86 -46.27 9.08
CA SER A 188 -23.92 -45.29 8.55
C SER A 188 -24.19 -43.85 9.01
N GLY A 189 -25.26 -43.62 9.79
CA GLY A 189 -25.62 -42.31 10.34
C GLY A 189 -26.15 -41.31 9.30
N VAL A 190 -26.74 -41.79 8.20
CA VAL A 190 -27.34 -40.91 7.19
C VAL A 190 -28.54 -40.18 7.80
N ARG A 191 -28.51 -38.85 7.78
CA ARG A 191 -29.54 -38.01 8.40
C ARG A 191 -30.90 -38.27 7.73
N GLY A 192 -31.90 -38.69 8.51
CA GLY A 192 -33.26 -38.97 8.05
C GLY A 192 -33.53 -40.42 7.62
N ALA A 193 -32.51 -41.29 7.57
CA ALA A 193 -32.70 -42.70 7.25
C ALA A 193 -33.55 -43.43 8.30
N SER A 194 -33.33 -43.12 9.58
CA SER A 194 -34.13 -43.63 10.72
C SER A 194 -35.63 -43.29 10.60
N ASP A 195 -35.94 -42.08 10.13
CA ASP A 195 -37.31 -41.56 10.06
C ASP A 195 -38.09 -42.23 8.91
N ILE A 196 -37.40 -42.44 7.77
CA ILE A 196 -37.94 -43.19 6.63
C ILE A 196 -38.21 -44.64 7.03
N LEU A 197 -37.26 -45.27 7.74
CA LEU A 197 -37.37 -46.65 8.20
C LEU A 197 -38.56 -46.82 9.17
N ASN A 198 -38.70 -45.91 10.15
CA ASN A 198 -39.81 -45.92 11.08
C ASN A 198 -41.16 -45.71 10.38
N SER A 199 -41.21 -44.80 9.40
CA SER A 199 -42.42 -44.56 8.61
C SER A 199 -42.84 -45.81 7.83
N CYS A 200 -41.91 -46.54 7.22
CA CYS A 200 -42.22 -47.78 6.51
C CYS A 200 -42.69 -48.91 7.45
N ARG A 201 -42.11 -49.02 8.65
CA ARG A 201 -42.58 -49.97 9.68
C ARG A 201 -44.02 -49.70 10.08
N THR A 202 -44.39 -48.44 10.31
CA THR A 202 -45.77 -48.09 10.67
C THR A 202 -46.78 -48.45 9.59
N VAL A 203 -46.42 -48.30 8.31
CA VAL A 203 -47.30 -48.65 7.19
C VAL A 203 -47.54 -50.16 7.13
N ILE A 204 -46.50 -50.96 7.32
CA ILE A 204 -46.60 -52.43 7.32
C ILE A 204 -47.41 -52.91 8.52
N ASP A 205 -47.11 -52.41 9.72
CA ASP A 205 -47.84 -52.74 10.95
C ASP A 205 -49.33 -52.35 10.89
N THR A 206 -49.68 -51.33 10.10
CA THR A 206 -51.08 -50.91 9.86
C THR A 206 -51.78 -51.75 8.80
N SER A 207 -51.02 -52.43 7.93
CA SER A 207 -51.53 -53.23 6.81
C SER A 207 -51.64 -54.74 7.11
N ALA A 208 -51.02 -55.21 8.19
CA ALA A 208 -51.12 -56.57 8.74
C ALA A 208 -52.40 -56.76 9.57
#